data_AF-A0A7Y8DP30-F1
#
_entry.id   AF-A0A7Y8DP30-F1
#
_cell.length_a   1.000
_cell.length_b   1.000
_cell.length_c   1.000
_cell.angle_alpha   90.00
_cell.angle_beta   90.00
_cell.angle_gamma   90.00
#
_symmetry.space_group_name_H-M   'P 1'
#
loop_
_entity.id
_entity.type
_entity.pdbx_description
1 polymer ?
#
loop_
_entity_poly.entity_id
_entity_poly.type
_entity_poly.pdbx_seq_one_letter_code
_entity_poly.pdbx_strand_id
1 'polypeptide(L)'
;MAIAVLALAGCGEGKSVDTPRAKPSVTESQPQTGAIAAQEWDVWVGPPDHKLQAITDLTAWLLEHGFNFYIARIDGKDEVFLGPFASKAEAEAKQALLNEKMARAKKNDTVSQVVEHKAAQ
;
A
#
# COMPACT_ATOMS: atom_id res chain seq x y z
N MET A 1 54.01 -17.80 -4.00
CA MET A 1 52.58 -18.13 -4.23
C MET A 1 52.23 -19.31 -3.36
N ALA A 2 51.29 -19.14 -2.44
CA ALA A 2 50.90 -20.16 -1.46
C ALA A 2 49.50 -20.69 -1.81
N ILE A 3 49.37 -22.00 -1.93
CA ILE A 3 48.10 -22.71 -1.99
C ILE A 3 47.81 -23.21 -0.58
N ALA A 4 46.63 -22.89 -0.05
CA ALA A 4 46.13 -23.46 1.20
C ALA A 4 44.77 -24.12 0.92
N VAL A 5 44.73 -25.44 1.05
CA VAL A 5 43.51 -26.23 1.22
C VAL A 5 43.38 -26.50 2.71
N LEU A 6 42.24 -26.14 3.31
CA LEU A 6 41.90 -26.47 4.68
C LEU A 6 40.56 -27.21 4.69
N ALA A 7 40.67 -28.51 4.97
CA ALA A 7 39.57 -29.37 5.37
C ALA A 7 39.12 -29.04 6.80
N LEU A 8 37.81 -29.08 7.07
CA LEU A 8 37.25 -29.05 8.42
C LEU A 8 36.55 -30.38 8.69
N ALA A 9 37.09 -31.12 9.66
CA ALA A 9 36.49 -32.30 10.27
C ALA A 9 35.68 -31.91 11.52
N GLY A 10 34.67 -32.71 11.84
CA GLY A 10 33.93 -32.76 13.12
C GLY A 10 32.57 -33.44 12.89
N CYS A 11 32.35 -34.73 13.15
CA CYS A 11 32.41 -35.55 14.38
C CYS A 11 31.30 -35.22 15.39
N GLY A 12 30.37 -36.16 15.60
CA GLY A 12 29.30 -36.07 16.60
C GLY A 12 28.21 -37.16 16.47
N GLU A 13 28.55 -38.38 16.88
CA GLU A 13 27.62 -39.49 17.14
C GLU A 13 26.82 -39.24 18.44
N GLY A 14 25.54 -39.63 18.51
CA GLY A 14 24.79 -39.57 19.77
C GLY A 14 23.34 -40.04 19.66
N LYS A 15 23.09 -41.32 19.98
CA LYS A 15 21.76 -41.88 20.27
C LYS A 15 21.11 -41.13 21.44
N SER A 16 19.79 -40.97 21.40
CA SER A 16 18.98 -41.12 22.60
C SER A 16 17.61 -41.73 22.26
N VAL A 17 17.32 -42.83 22.92
CA VAL A 17 16.04 -43.53 22.95
C VAL A 17 15.62 -43.44 24.41
N ASP A 18 14.50 -42.78 24.72
CA ASP A 18 13.63 -43.12 25.86
C ASP A 18 12.30 -42.36 25.76
N THR A 19 11.20 -43.04 26.10
CA THR A 19 9.79 -42.60 25.96
C THR A 19 9.22 -42.40 27.38
N PRO A 20 8.34 -41.42 27.70
CA PRO A 20 6.93 -41.78 27.95
C PRO A 20 5.86 -40.66 27.78
N ARG A 21 4.75 -41.03 27.12
CA ARG A 21 3.33 -40.69 27.40
C ARG A 21 3.00 -39.44 28.25
N ALA A 22 2.30 -38.45 27.65
CA ALA A 22 0.97 -37.96 28.06
C ALA A 22 0.51 -36.73 27.25
N LYS A 23 -0.78 -36.70 26.89
CA LYS A 23 -1.57 -35.62 26.25
C LYS A 23 -1.72 -34.42 27.23
N PRO A 24 -2.29 -33.23 26.88
CA PRO A 24 -2.85 -32.73 25.63
C PRO A 24 -2.40 -31.29 25.23
N SER A 25 -2.87 -30.80 24.08
CA SER A 25 -3.02 -29.39 23.65
C SER A 25 -2.01 -28.36 24.19
N VAL A 26 -1.04 -28.02 23.33
CA VAL A 26 -0.61 -26.63 23.19
C VAL A 26 -0.77 -26.31 21.71
N THR A 27 -1.69 -25.39 21.43
CA THR A 27 -1.69 -24.63 20.18
C THR A 27 -0.28 -24.10 19.98
N GLU A 28 0.50 -24.75 19.12
CA GLU A 28 1.74 -24.21 18.62
C GLU A 28 1.39 -22.91 17.94
N SER A 29 1.76 -21.83 18.62
CA SER A 29 1.80 -20.49 18.10
C SER A 29 2.75 -20.49 16.91
N GLN A 30 2.20 -20.76 15.73
CA GLN A 30 2.84 -20.26 14.51
C GLN A 30 2.86 -18.74 14.63
N PRO A 31 4.01 -18.07 14.44
CA PRO A 31 3.99 -16.70 14.02
C PRO A 31 3.34 -16.71 12.64
N GLN A 32 2.02 -16.55 12.61
CA GLN A 32 1.34 -16.12 11.42
C GLN A 32 1.77 -14.67 11.20
N THR A 33 2.95 -14.53 10.60
CA THR A 33 3.31 -13.41 9.74
C THR A 33 2.36 -13.45 8.54
N GLY A 34 1.07 -13.27 8.80
CA GLY A 34 0.20 -12.58 7.86
C GLY A 34 0.45 -11.12 8.16
N ALA A 35 1.43 -10.52 7.48
CA ALA A 35 1.35 -9.09 7.28
C ALA A 35 -0.03 -8.88 6.63
N ILE A 36 -1.01 -8.44 7.44
CA ILE A 36 -2.19 -7.80 6.90
C ILE A 36 -1.56 -6.68 6.09
N ALA A 37 -1.51 -6.82 4.76
CA ALA A 37 -1.21 -5.68 3.92
C ALA A 37 -2.22 -4.64 4.41
N ALA A 38 -1.73 -3.59 5.09
CA ALA A 38 -2.61 -2.56 5.60
C ALA A 38 -3.42 -2.13 4.38
N GLN A 39 -4.73 -2.29 4.45
CA GLN A 39 -5.60 -1.99 3.32
C GLN A 39 -5.53 -0.49 3.16
N GLU A 40 -4.65 -0.03 2.28
CA GLU A 40 -4.44 1.37 2.00
C GLU A 40 -5.52 1.85 1.03
N TRP A 41 -5.87 3.12 1.13
CA TRP A 41 -6.92 3.75 0.34
C TRP A 41 -6.41 5.01 -0.31
N ASP A 42 -6.83 5.26 -1.53
CA ASP A 42 -6.56 6.51 -2.22
C ASP A 42 -7.86 7.21 -2.58
N VAL A 43 -7.74 8.51 -2.86
CA VAL A 43 -8.79 9.25 -3.53
C VAL A 43 -8.28 9.57 -4.93
N TRP A 44 -8.81 8.88 -5.93
CA TRP A 44 -8.62 9.26 -7.32
C TRP A 44 -9.29 10.60 -7.58
N VAL A 45 -8.60 11.47 -8.30
CA VAL A 45 -9.10 12.79 -8.70
C VAL A 45 -8.86 12.97 -10.19
N GLY A 46 -9.95 13.17 -10.95
CA GLY A 46 -9.86 13.28 -12.39
C GLY A 46 -11.19 13.65 -13.02
N PRO A 47 -11.22 13.88 -14.34
CA PRO A 47 -12.46 14.18 -15.06
C PRO A 47 -13.36 12.95 -15.14
N PRO A 48 -14.69 13.10 -15.05
CA PRO A 48 -15.64 11.97 -15.00
C PRO A 48 -15.54 11.04 -16.20
N ASP A 49 -15.22 11.57 -17.38
CA ASP A 49 -15.07 10.81 -18.62
C ASP A 49 -13.63 10.33 -18.90
N HIS A 50 -12.70 10.47 -17.94
CA HIS A 50 -11.26 10.26 -18.16
C HIS A 50 -10.73 11.01 -19.41
N LYS A 51 -11.35 12.15 -19.74
CA LYS A 51 -10.89 13.03 -20.82
C LYS A 51 -9.53 13.61 -20.44
N LEU A 52 -8.80 14.12 -21.44
CA LEU A 52 -7.55 14.83 -21.23
C LEU A 52 -7.82 16.17 -20.52
N GLN A 53 -8.02 16.13 -19.20
CA GLN A 53 -7.79 17.30 -18.37
C GLN A 53 -6.27 17.51 -18.31
N ALA A 54 -5.82 18.76 -18.35
CA ALA A 54 -4.43 19.06 -18.08
C ALA A 54 -4.14 18.64 -16.64
N ILE A 55 -3.43 17.52 -16.46
CA ILE A 55 -3.01 17.03 -15.14
C ILE A 55 -2.23 18.13 -14.40
N THR A 56 -1.50 18.97 -15.13
CA THR A 56 -0.82 20.16 -14.61
C THR A 56 -1.76 21.18 -13.96
N ASP A 57 -2.95 21.43 -14.51
CA ASP A 57 -3.94 22.34 -13.92
C ASP A 57 -4.54 21.74 -12.64
N LEU A 58 -4.90 20.46 -12.69
CA LEU A 58 -5.44 19.75 -11.54
C LEU A 58 -4.44 19.70 -10.39
N THR A 59 -3.19 19.35 -10.68
CA THR A 59 -2.12 19.24 -9.67
C THR A 59 -1.75 20.59 -9.09
N ALA A 60 -1.71 21.65 -9.91
CA ALA A 60 -1.54 23.02 -9.40
C ALA A 60 -2.65 23.39 -8.41
N TRP A 61 -3.91 23.16 -8.78
CA TRP A 61 -5.05 23.44 -7.91
C TRP A 61 -5.01 22.65 -6.60
N LEU A 62 -4.63 21.37 -6.64
CA LEU A 62 -4.48 20.55 -5.44
C LEU A 62 -3.36 21.06 -4.53
N LEU A 63 -2.22 21.49 -5.08
CA LEU A 63 -1.14 22.12 -4.32
C LEU A 63 -1.60 23.43 -3.65
N GLU A 64 -2.28 24.31 -4.40
CA GLU A 64 -2.79 25.58 -3.88
C GLU A 64 -3.77 25.38 -2.71
N HIS A 65 -4.49 24.26 -2.70
CA HIS A 65 -5.43 23.92 -1.64
C HIS A 65 -4.86 23.03 -0.52
N GLY A 66 -3.57 22.70 -0.59
CA GLY A 66 -2.86 21.95 0.45
C GLY A 66 -3.17 20.45 0.45
N PHE A 67 -3.52 19.88 -0.69
CA PHE A 67 -3.70 18.44 -0.84
C PHE A 67 -2.39 17.77 -1.26
N ASN A 68 -2.01 16.73 -0.53
CA ASN A 68 -0.92 15.85 -0.94
C ASN A 68 -1.44 14.84 -1.95
N PHE A 69 -0.86 14.82 -3.14
CA PHE A 69 -1.18 13.87 -4.19
C PHE A 69 0.08 13.23 -4.74
N TYR A 70 -0.12 12.12 -5.45
CA TYR A 70 0.87 11.51 -6.32
C TYR A 70 0.21 11.19 -7.66
N ILE A 71 1.03 11.00 -8.69
CA ILE A 71 0.58 10.62 -10.02
C ILE A 71 0.99 9.17 -10.24
N ALA A 72 0.06 8.32 -10.64
CA ALA A 72 0.34 6.95 -11.02
C ALA A 72 -0.15 6.68 -12.44
N ARG A 73 0.59 5.83 -13.16
CA ARG A 73 0.27 5.43 -14.52
C ARG A 73 -0.63 4.20 -14.48
N ILE A 74 -1.91 4.37 -14.76
CA ILE A 74 -2.91 3.30 -14.78
C ILE A 74 -3.43 3.14 -16.21
N ASP A 75 -3.40 1.91 -16.74
CA ASP A 75 -3.82 1.61 -18.12
C ASP A 75 -3.18 2.52 -19.19
N GLY A 76 -1.91 2.90 -18.99
CA GLY A 76 -1.18 3.78 -19.90
C GLY A 76 -1.50 5.27 -19.77
N LYS A 77 -2.37 5.68 -18.83
CA LYS A 77 -2.75 7.08 -18.55
C LYS A 77 -2.21 7.53 -17.19
N ASP A 78 -1.75 8.77 -17.12
CA ASP A 78 -1.39 9.39 -15.85
C ASP A 78 -2.66 9.78 -15.10
N GLU A 79 -2.80 9.31 -13.86
CA GLU A 79 -3.93 9.57 -12.99
C GLU A 79 -3.45 10.16 -11.67
N VAL A 80 -4.24 11.06 -11.09
CA VAL A 80 -3.90 11.77 -9.85
C VAL A 80 -4.62 11.11 -8.68
N PHE A 81 -3.87 10.79 -7.64
CA PHE A 81 -4.39 10.15 -6.43
C PHE A 81 -3.98 10.96 -5.19
N LEU A 82 -4.86 11.02 -4.19
CA LEU A 82 -4.55 11.50 -2.84
C LEU A 82 -4.36 10.30 -1.93
N GLY A 83 -3.29 10.28 -1.13
CA GLY A 83 -2.98 9.14 -0.26
C GLY A 83 -1.54 8.67 -0.43
N PRO A 84 -1.20 7.46 0.06
CA PRO A 84 -2.09 6.43 0.61
C PRO A 84 -2.60 6.74 2.02
N PHE A 85 -3.87 6.43 2.27
CA PHE A 85 -4.54 6.55 3.57
C PHE A 85 -4.66 5.19 4.25
N ALA A 86 -4.42 5.13 5.55
CA ALA A 86 -4.46 3.88 6.32
C ALA A 86 -5.89 3.32 6.52
N SER A 87 -6.92 4.12 6.26
CA SER A 87 -8.32 3.76 6.47
C SER A 87 -9.23 4.44 5.45
N LYS A 88 -10.28 3.72 5.04
CA LYS A 88 -11.30 4.25 4.12
C LYS A 88 -11.94 5.54 4.65
N ALA A 89 -12.22 5.59 5.95
CA ALA A 89 -12.81 6.77 6.59
C ALA A 89 -11.94 8.03 6.45
N GLU A 90 -10.60 7.88 6.46
CA GLU A 90 -9.69 9.00 6.21
C GLU A 90 -9.74 9.44 4.74
N ALA A 91 -9.74 8.49 3.81
CA ALA A 91 -9.89 8.78 2.38
C ALA A 91 -11.22 9.48 2.09
N GLU A 92 -12.33 9.01 2.67
CA GLU A 92 -13.67 9.61 2.55
C GLU A 92 -13.72 11.03 3.16
N ALA A 93 -13.05 11.25 4.29
CA ALA A 93 -12.95 12.60 4.88
C ALA A 93 -12.18 13.56 3.97
N LYS A 94 -11.09 13.09 3.35
CA LYS A 94 -10.31 13.90 2.38
C LYS A 94 -11.08 14.13 1.09
N GLN A 95 -11.83 13.13 0.60
CA GLN A 95 -12.73 13.25 -0.54
C GLN A 95 -13.83 14.28 -0.29
N ALA A 96 -14.46 14.25 0.88
CA ALA A 96 -15.49 15.22 1.27
C ALA A 96 -14.92 16.65 1.28
N LEU A 97 -13.76 16.85 1.91
CA LEU A 97 -13.08 18.14 1.95
C LEU A 97 -12.71 18.64 0.54
N LEU A 98 -12.26 17.74 -0.33
CA LEU A 98 -11.95 18.04 -1.73
C LEU A 98 -13.22 18.47 -2.48
N ASN A 99 -14.31 17.70 -2.36
CA ASN A 99 -15.59 18.01 -3.01
C ASN A 99 -16.16 19.34 -2.54
N GLU A 100 -16.05 19.68 -1.25
CA GLU A 100 -16.46 20.99 -0.73
C GLU A 100 -15.66 22.13 -1.37
N LYS A 101 -14.34 21.98 -1.51
CA LYS A 101 -13.49 23.00 -2.16
C LYS A 101 -13.77 23.10 -3.66
N MET A 102 -13.95 21.97 -4.35
CA MET A 102 -14.32 21.96 -5.78
C MET A 102 -15.69 22.61 -6.01
N ALA A 103 -16.68 22.33 -5.15
CA ALA A 103 -18.01 22.97 -5.21
C ALA A 103 -17.92 24.49 -5.00
N ARG A 104 -17.12 24.94 -4.02
CA ARG A 104 -16.85 26.38 -3.81
C ARG A 104 -16.16 27.02 -5.00
N ALA A 105 -15.24 26.30 -5.65
CA ALA A 105 -14.56 26.73 -6.87
C ALA A 105 -15.40 26.57 -8.15
N LYS A 106 -16.63 26.04 -8.06
CA LYS A 106 -17.50 25.70 -9.21
C LYS A 106 -16.83 24.75 -10.22
N LYS A 107 -15.91 23.91 -9.77
CA LYS A 107 -15.19 22.93 -10.60
C LYS A 107 -16.04 21.68 -10.75
N ASN A 108 -16.89 21.64 -11.79
CA ASN A 108 -17.75 20.50 -12.11
C ASN A 108 -17.13 19.52 -13.14
N ASP A 109 -15.98 19.89 -13.69
CA ASP A 109 -15.24 19.09 -14.69
C ASP A 109 -14.32 18.04 -14.03
N THR A 110 -14.25 18.02 -12.71
CA THR A 110 -13.41 17.09 -11.93
C THR A 110 -14.26 16.43 -10.87
N VAL A 111 -14.10 15.12 -10.73
CA VAL A 111 -14.72 14.30 -9.68
C VAL A 111 -13.65 13.66 -8.82
N SER A 112 -14.05 13.20 -7.64
CA SER A 112 -13.18 12.46 -6.73
C SER A 112 -13.83 11.14 -6.33
N GLN A 113 -13.06 10.05 -6.30
CA GLN A 113 -13.54 8.72 -5.95
C GLN A 113 -12.56 8.03 -5.00
N VAL A 114 -13.06 7.49 -3.88
CA VAL A 114 -12.27 6.65 -2.99
C VAL A 114 -12.07 5.28 -3.65
N VAL A 115 -10.82 4.88 -3.80
CA VAL A 115 -10.40 3.61 -4.39
C VAL A 115 -9.45 2.90 -3.44
N GLU A 116 -9.41 1.58 -3.51
CA GLU A 116 -8.40 0.80 -2.78
C GLU A 116 -7.02 1.07 -3.39
N HIS A 117 -6.02 1.31 -2.55
CA HIS A 117 -4.64 1.49 -2.98
C HIS A 117 -4.15 0.21 -3.62
N LYS A 118 -4.03 0.23 -4.95
CA LYS A 118 -3.28 -0.77 -5.67
C LYS A 118 -1.91 -0.18 -5.93
N ALA A 119 -0.96 -0.53 -5.07
CA ALA A 119 0.45 -0.40 -5.42
C ALA A 119 0.61 -1.10 -6.78
N ALA A 120 0.91 -0.33 -7.82
CA ALA A 120 1.17 -0.88 -9.14
C ALA A 120 2.26 -1.94 -8.98
N GLN A 121 1.93 -3.19 -9.29
CA GLN A 121 2.89 -4.30 -9.28
C GLN A 121 3.84 -4.19 -10.48
#